data_AF-A0A926N371-F1
#
_entry.id   AF-A0A926N371-F1
#
_cell.length_a   1.000
_cell.length_b   1.000
_cell.length_c   1.000
_cell.angle_alpha   90.00
_cell.angle_beta   90.00
_cell.angle_gamma   90.00
#
_symmetry.space_group_name_H-M   'P 1'
#
loop_
_entity.id
_entity.type
_entity.pdbx_description
1 polymer ?
#
loop_
_entity_poly.entity_id
_entity_poly.type
_entity_poly.pdbx_seq_one_letter_code
_entity_poly.pdbx_strand_id
1 'polypeptide(L)'
;MRIHKILALLAVGVLFTSCATTWSHQSGNNSNLDTDKRYCGATANAVAPTYICRNPLMCAPDELGIAMERIAQNNAAYDRCMIQKGYRAQ
;
A
#
# COMPACT_ATOMS: atom_id res chain seq x y z
N MET A 1 -19.01 28.00 17.24
CA MET A 1 -17.74 27.29 17.54
C MET A 1 -17.72 25.79 17.13
N ARG A 2 -18.86 25.07 17.03
CA ARG A 2 -18.89 23.65 16.59
C ARG A 2 -18.67 23.46 15.07
N ILE A 3 -19.24 24.33 14.23
CA ILE A 3 -19.15 24.21 12.77
C ILE A 3 -17.72 24.38 12.24
N HIS A 4 -16.93 25.30 12.81
CA HIS A 4 -15.53 25.50 12.40
C HIS A 4 -14.66 24.28 12.72
N LYS A 5 -14.93 23.59 13.84
CA LYS A 5 -14.24 22.34 14.21
C LYS A 5 -14.60 21.19 13.27
N ILE A 6 -15.86 21.10 12.85
CA ILE A 6 -16.32 20.09 11.86
C ILE A 6 -15.70 20.37 10.49
N LEU A 7 -15.63 21.65 10.07
CA LEU A 7 -15.03 22.05 8.80
C LEU A 7 -13.52 21.76 8.78
N ALA A 8 -12.82 22.00 9.90
CA ALA A 8 -11.41 21.66 10.04
C ALA A 8 -11.17 20.14 9.99
N LEU A 9 -12.05 19.33 10.60
CA LEU A 9 -12.00 17.86 10.55
C LEU A 9 -12.22 17.32 9.12
N LEU A 10 -13.16 17.91 8.38
CA LEU A 10 -13.40 17.57 6.98
C LEU A 10 -12.20 17.95 6.09
N ALA A 11 -11.60 19.12 6.29
CA ALA A 11 -10.43 19.56 5.53
C ALA A 11 -9.22 18.64 5.74
N VAL A 12 -9.01 18.14 6.96
CA VAL A 12 -7.95 17.16 7.27
C VAL A 12 -8.21 15.81 6.58
N GLY A 13 -9.47 15.38 6.47
CA GLY A 13 -9.82 14.11 5.81
C GLY A 13 -9.52 14.08 4.30
N VAL A 14 -9.61 15.21 3.61
CA VAL A 14 -9.37 15.30 2.14
C VAL A 14 -7.89 15.11 1.79
N LEU A 15 -6.97 15.41 2.71
CA LEU A 15 -5.53 15.29 2.46
C LEU A 15 -5.03 13.84 2.44
N PHE A 16 -5.80 12.88 2.97
CA PHE A 16 -5.37 11.48 3.11
C PHE A 16 -5.76 10.57 1.94
N THR A 17 -6.57 11.01 0.98
CA THR A 17 -7.08 10.13 -0.09
C THR A 17 -6.12 9.96 -1.27
N SER A 18 -5.00 10.68 -1.31
CA SER A 18 -4.10 10.75 -2.48
C SER A 18 -3.05 9.64 -2.60
N CYS A 19 -2.96 8.70 -1.66
CA CYS A 19 -1.91 7.67 -1.64
C CYS A 19 -2.38 6.24 -1.99
N ALA A 20 -3.51 6.08 -2.68
CA ALA A 20 -3.96 4.77 -3.14
C ALA A 20 -3.56 4.54 -4.60
N THR A 21 -2.62 3.62 -4.84
CA THR A 21 -2.31 3.16 -6.21
C THR A 21 -3.50 2.41 -6.79
N THR A 22 -4.04 2.91 -7.89
CA THR A 22 -5.10 2.23 -8.62
C THR A 22 -4.51 1.30 -9.68
N TRP A 23 -5.19 0.19 -9.96
CA TRP A 23 -4.69 -0.84 -10.88
C TRP A 23 -5.76 -1.15 -11.92
N SER A 24 -5.35 -1.19 -13.18
CA SER A 24 -6.22 -1.54 -14.30
C SER A 24 -5.54 -2.56 -15.22
N HIS A 25 -6.29 -3.57 -15.64
CA HIS A 25 -5.78 -4.57 -16.56
C HIS A 25 -5.62 -3.98 -17.97
N GLN A 26 -4.56 -4.35 -18.68
CA GLN A 26 -4.25 -3.82 -20.03
C GLN A 26 -5.34 -4.13 -21.07
N SER A 27 -6.12 -5.20 -20.87
CA SER A 27 -7.26 -5.53 -21.74
C SER A 27 -8.54 -4.73 -21.43
N GLY A 28 -8.54 -3.90 -20.38
CA GLY A 28 -9.74 -3.23 -19.86
C GLY A 28 -10.66 -4.12 -19.02
N ASN A 29 -10.44 -5.43 -19.00
CA ASN A 29 -11.21 -6.37 -18.17
C ASN A 29 -10.60 -6.49 -16.76
N ASN A 30 -11.29 -5.95 -15.75
CA ASN A 30 -10.88 -5.99 -14.34
C ASN A 30 -11.63 -7.04 -13.49
N SER A 31 -12.31 -8.01 -14.09
CA SER A 31 -13.09 -9.04 -13.37
C SER A 31 -12.29 -9.79 -12.31
N ASN A 32 -10.99 -10.02 -12.53
CA ASN A 32 -10.12 -10.72 -11.61
C ASN A 32 -9.32 -9.80 -10.68
N LEU A 33 -9.49 -8.47 -10.77
CA LEU A 33 -8.62 -7.50 -10.08
C LEU A 33 -8.51 -7.76 -8.58
N ASP A 34 -9.63 -7.98 -7.89
CA ASP A 34 -9.62 -8.23 -6.44
C ASP A 34 -8.89 -9.54 -6.09
N THR A 35 -9.12 -10.59 -6.88
CA THR A 35 -8.48 -11.89 -6.66
C THR A 35 -6.96 -11.78 -6.89
N ASP A 36 -6.56 -11.09 -7.95
CA ASP A 36 -5.15 -10.90 -8.30
C ASP A 36 -4.43 -10.00 -7.29
N LYS A 37 -5.08 -8.94 -6.77
CA LYS A 37 -4.55 -8.14 -5.66
C LYS A 37 -4.28 -9.01 -4.43
N ARG A 38 -5.23 -9.86 -4.02
CA ARG A 38 -5.04 -10.75 -2.87
C ARG A 38 -3.90 -11.75 -3.10
N TYR A 39 -3.86 -12.35 -4.29
CA TYR A 39 -2.80 -13.28 -4.66
C TYR A 39 -1.42 -12.61 -4.64
N CYS A 40 -1.28 -11.44 -5.25
CA CYS A 40 -0.03 -10.70 -5.27
C CYS A 40 0.37 -10.19 -3.89
N GLY A 41 -0.60 -9.82 -3.04
CA GLY A 41 -0.35 -9.49 -1.64
C GLY A 41 0.21 -10.67 -0.85
N ALA A 42 -0.39 -11.85 -0.98
CA ALA A 42 0.11 -13.06 -0.35
C ALA A 42 1.51 -13.45 -0.88
N THR A 43 1.73 -13.32 -2.18
CA THR A 43 3.03 -13.60 -2.82
C THR A 43 4.11 -12.65 -2.30
N ALA A 44 3.82 -11.35 -2.24
CA ALA A 44 4.75 -10.35 -1.71
C ALA A 44 5.12 -10.65 -0.25
N ASN A 45 4.14 -11.00 0.58
CA ASN A 45 4.38 -11.35 1.98
C ASN A 45 5.19 -12.65 2.16
N ALA A 46 5.07 -13.60 1.24
CA ALA A 46 5.85 -14.83 1.26
C ALA A 46 7.32 -14.61 0.84
N VAL A 47 7.56 -13.75 -0.16
CA VAL A 47 8.91 -13.52 -0.73
C VAL A 47 9.68 -12.43 0.02
N ALA A 48 8.99 -11.38 0.45
CA ALA A 48 9.56 -10.22 1.11
C ALA A 48 8.63 -9.80 2.26
N PRO A 49 8.60 -10.52 3.39
CA PRO A 49 7.73 -10.18 4.51
C PRO A 49 8.03 -8.77 5.02
N THR A 50 6.98 -8.05 5.40
CA THR A 50 7.14 -6.75 6.06
C THR A 50 7.79 -6.92 7.43
N TYR A 51 8.60 -5.94 7.81
CA TYR A 51 9.27 -5.94 9.11
C TYR A 51 8.39 -5.24 10.14
N ILE A 52 8.16 -5.91 11.27
CA ILE A 52 7.48 -5.33 12.42
C ILE A 52 8.55 -4.90 13.42
N CYS A 53 8.62 -3.60 13.68
CA CYS A 53 9.53 -3.04 14.67
C CYS A 53 9.19 -3.51 16.08
N ARG A 54 10.18 -3.57 16.97
CA ARG A 54 9.97 -4.03 18.35
C ARG A 54 8.92 -3.21 19.10
N ASN A 55 8.93 -1.89 18.86
CA ASN A 55 7.89 -1.01 19.35
C ASN A 55 6.86 -0.76 18.21
N PRO A 56 5.60 -1.18 18.38
CA PRO A 56 4.57 -1.03 17.36
C PRO A 56 4.14 0.42 17.12
N LEU A 57 4.45 1.34 18.05
CA LEU A 57 4.16 2.76 17.88
C LEU A 57 5.20 3.48 17.00
N MET A 58 6.47 3.08 17.09
CA MET A 58 7.56 3.74 16.38
C MET A 58 8.82 2.84 16.34
N CYS A 59 9.41 2.69 15.15
CA CYS A 59 10.69 2.01 14.99
C CYS A 59 11.82 2.80 15.65
N ALA A 60 12.73 2.09 16.31
CA ALA A 60 13.98 2.71 16.76
C ALA A 60 14.81 3.18 15.54
N PRO A 61 15.68 4.19 15.65
CA PRO A 61 16.45 4.70 14.52
C PRO A 61 17.29 3.65 13.79
N ASP A 62 17.80 2.66 14.53
CA ASP A 62 18.54 1.51 14.01
C ASP A 62 17.66 0.48 13.29
N GLU A 63 16.38 0.41 13.64
CA GLU A 63 15.39 -0.45 12.98
C GLU A 63 14.70 0.22 11.79
N LEU A 64 14.63 1.55 11.77
CA LEU A 64 13.85 2.31 10.80
C LEU A 64 14.32 2.03 9.36
N GLY A 65 15.63 2.00 9.12
CA GLY A 65 16.19 1.70 7.80
C GLY A 65 15.80 0.30 7.32
N ILE A 66 15.91 -0.68 8.21
CA ILE A 66 15.53 -2.08 7.95
C ILE A 66 14.02 -2.16 7.65
N ALA A 67 13.20 -1.50 8.45
CA ALA A 67 11.76 -1.49 8.28
C ALA A 67 11.35 -0.91 6.92
N MET A 68 11.92 0.23 6.55
CA MET A 68 11.64 0.89 5.27
C MET A 68 12.12 0.04 4.08
N GLU A 69 13.31 -0.55 4.17
CA GLU A 69 13.82 -1.45 3.14
C GLU A 69 12.89 -2.64 2.91
N ARG A 70 12.41 -3.28 4.00
CA ARG A 70 11.51 -4.44 3.92
C ARG A 70 10.13 -4.07 3.36
N ILE A 71 9.59 -2.90 3.72
CA ILE A 71 8.35 -2.38 3.13
C ILE A 71 8.55 -2.12 1.64
N ALA A 72 9.66 -1.49 1.24
CA ALA A 72 9.95 -1.23 -0.16
C ALA A 72 10.11 -2.52 -0.97
N GLN A 73 10.79 -3.52 -0.44
CA GLN A 73 10.95 -4.84 -1.07
C GLN A 73 9.60 -5.57 -1.23
N ASN A 74 8.74 -5.53 -0.20
CA ASN A 74 7.39 -6.10 -0.26
C ASN A 74 6.55 -5.43 -1.35
N ASN A 75 6.51 -4.09 -1.37
CA ASN A 75 5.77 -3.33 -2.37
C ASN A 75 6.30 -3.62 -3.79
N ALA A 76 7.62 -3.69 -3.98
CA ALA A 76 8.20 -4.03 -5.27
C ALA A 76 7.84 -5.46 -5.72
N ALA A 77 7.79 -6.42 -4.80
CA ALA A 77 7.36 -7.79 -5.10
C ALA A 77 5.87 -7.85 -5.50
N TYR A 78 5.02 -7.08 -4.80
CA TYR A 78 3.62 -6.92 -5.13
C TYR A 78 3.42 -6.31 -6.53
N ASP A 79 4.07 -5.18 -6.80
CA ASP A 79 3.98 -4.46 -8.07
C ASP A 79 4.44 -5.32 -9.24
N ARG A 80 5.56 -6.04 -9.06
CA ARG A 80 6.06 -6.99 -10.05
C ARG A 80 5.03 -8.08 -10.36
N CYS A 81 4.37 -8.64 -9.33
CA CYS A 81 3.34 -9.65 -9.52
C CYS A 81 2.13 -9.08 -10.29
N MET A 82 1.67 -7.87 -9.94
CA MET A 82 0.55 -7.21 -10.63
C MET A 82 0.88 -6.94 -12.10
N ILE A 83 2.09 -6.44 -12.39
CA ILE A 83 2.57 -6.20 -13.75
C ILE A 83 2.63 -7.51 -14.56
N GLN A 84 3.15 -8.59 -13.96
CA GLN A 84 3.21 -9.91 -14.61
C GLN A 84 1.83 -10.48 -14.95
N LYS A 85 0.81 -10.12 -14.17
CA LYS A 85 -0.59 -10.46 -14.45
C LYS A 85 -1.28 -9.55 -15.46
N GLY A 86 -0.57 -8.58 -16.04
CA GLY A 86 -1.10 -7.70 -17.08
C GLY A 86 -1.76 -6.43 -16.54
N TYR A 87 -1.56 -6.07 -15.27
CA TYR A 87 -2.05 -4.81 -14.73
C TYR A 87 -1.06 -3.66 -14.91
N ARG A 88 -1.58 -2.43 -14.96
CA ARG A 88 -0.82 -1.18 -14.90
C ARG A 88 -1.31 -0.33 -13.75
N ALA A 89 -0.37 0.25 -13.02
CA ALA A 89 -0.66 1.27 -12.03
C ALA A 89 -1.15 2.55 -12.74
N GLN A 90 -2.18 3.18 -12.17
CA GLN A 90 -2.80 4.43 -12.62
C GLN A 90 -2.61 5.50 -11.55
#